data_AF-I1JB60-F1
#
_entry.id   AF-I1JB60-F1
#
_cell.length_a   1.000
_cell.length_b   1.000
_cell.length_c   1.000
_cell.angle_alpha   90.00
_cell.angle_beta   90.00
_cell.angle_gamma   90.00
#
_symmetry.space_group_name_H-M   'P 1'
#
loop_
_entity.id
_entity.type
_entity.pdbx_description
1 polymer ?
#
loop_
_entity_poly.entity_id
_entity_poly.type
_entity_poly.pdbx_seq_one_letter_code
_entity_poly.pdbx_strand_id
1 'polypeptide(L)'
;MDRVSHRGSRFLLDASPLLEFEFQPTMDPVINWVSNFLHSLQHCMDPVIKWFMSLISCLAAKINQILEKFTGHQFNVKTDACDEISLGGEWLLYVAIAVVVALAAIPVVWLLWKVVFGVVWLLWKLISGVVLLLWNVISTFVLGLWNVMRKIFCCCCERGKTMKAPGRKIRIYRDDFERSPKNYFRNLRRDQRNWRNNQRHTILV
;
A
#
# COMPACT_ATOMS: atom_id res chain seq x y z
N MET A 1 -27.53 5.82 -22.61
CA MET A 1 -27.99 5.96 -21.22
C MET A 1 -26.89 6.72 -20.45
N ASP A 2 -26.37 7.81 -21.02
CA ASP A 2 -24.93 8.14 -20.84
C ASP A 2 -24.65 9.43 -20.08
N ARG A 3 -25.69 10.10 -19.55
CA ARG A 3 -25.51 11.39 -18.85
C ARG A 3 -25.27 11.28 -17.34
N VAL A 4 -25.48 10.11 -16.71
CA VAL A 4 -25.34 9.97 -15.24
C VAL A 4 -23.93 9.53 -14.82
N SER A 5 -23.16 8.90 -15.72
CA SER A 5 -21.83 8.38 -15.37
C SER A 5 -20.77 9.47 -15.17
N HIS A 6 -20.95 10.68 -15.71
CA HIS A 6 -19.91 11.72 -15.66
C HIS A 6 -19.86 12.55 -14.36
N ARG A 7 -20.93 12.56 -13.54
CA ARG A 7 -20.93 13.32 -12.27
C ARG A 7 -20.25 12.58 -11.12
N GLY A 8 -20.29 11.25 -11.10
CA GLY A 8 -19.67 10.45 -10.02
C GLY A 8 -18.14 10.47 -10.06
N SER A 9 -17.54 10.50 -11.25
CA SER A 9 -16.08 10.37 -11.40
C SER A 9 -15.29 11.60 -10.97
N ARG A 10 -15.88 12.81 -11.03
CA ARG A 10 -15.18 14.03 -10.57
C ARG A 10 -15.03 14.07 -9.06
N PHE A 11 -16.03 13.58 -8.32
CA PHE A 11 -15.99 13.64 -6.86
C PHE A 11 -14.94 12.72 -6.24
N LEU A 12 -14.58 11.61 -6.90
CA LEU A 12 -13.53 10.71 -6.43
C LEU A 12 -12.11 11.22 -6.73
N LEU A 13 -11.93 11.98 -7.81
CA LEU A 13 -10.64 12.59 -8.11
C LEU A 13 -10.29 13.73 -7.13
N ASP A 14 -11.28 14.51 -6.68
CA ASP A 14 -11.04 15.61 -5.72
C ASP A 14 -10.73 15.13 -4.29
N ALA A 15 -11.07 13.89 -3.92
CA ALA A 15 -10.76 13.34 -2.59
C ALA A 15 -9.32 12.81 -2.46
N SER A 16 -8.64 12.55 -3.58
CA SER A 16 -7.27 12.00 -3.58
C SER A 16 -6.21 12.98 -3.02
N PRO A 17 -6.14 14.27 -3.44
CA PRO A 17 -5.11 15.17 -2.95
C PRO A 17 -5.26 15.53 -1.46
N LEU A 18 -6.47 15.47 -0.91
CA LEU A 18 -6.72 15.81 0.50
C LEU A 18 -6.13 14.76 1.45
N LEU A 19 -6.09 13.50 1.03
CA LEU A 19 -5.54 12.40 1.84
C LEU A 19 -4.01 12.34 1.78
N GLU A 20 -3.42 12.73 0.65
CA GLU A 20 -1.96 12.89 0.51
C GLU A 20 -1.42 14.07 1.35
N PHE A 21 -2.20 15.15 1.50
CA PHE A 21 -1.77 16.33 2.26
C PHE A 21 -1.75 16.11 3.78
N GLU A 22 -2.63 15.28 4.34
CA GLU A 22 -2.59 14.97 5.78
C GLU A 22 -1.49 13.99 6.15
N PHE A 23 -1.08 13.09 5.24
CA PHE A 23 -0.08 12.07 5.56
C PHE A 23 1.36 12.59 5.46
N GLN A 24 1.65 13.50 4.52
CA GLN A 24 3.00 14.07 4.35
C GLN A 24 3.62 14.70 5.61
N PRO A 25 2.96 15.60 6.35
CA PRO A 25 3.61 16.31 7.47
C PRO A 25 4.01 15.38 8.63
N THR A 26 3.42 14.18 8.71
CA THR A 26 3.77 13.20 9.76
C THR A 26 4.97 12.33 9.39
N MET A 27 5.25 12.16 8.10
CA MET A 27 6.34 11.32 7.58
C MET A 27 7.67 12.10 7.50
N ASP A 28 7.62 13.40 7.26
CA ASP A 28 8.82 14.24 7.08
C ASP A 28 9.81 14.18 8.26
N PRO A 29 9.39 14.22 9.55
CA PRO A 29 10.32 14.11 10.67
C PRO A 29 10.99 12.74 10.75
N VAL A 30 10.26 11.67 10.40
CA VAL A 30 10.77 10.29 10.43
C VAL A 30 11.81 10.10 9.33
N ILE A 31 11.53 10.59 8.12
CA ILE A 31 12.47 10.53 6.99
C ILE A 31 13.76 11.29 7.32
N ASN A 32 13.64 12.49 7.91
CA ASN A 32 14.80 13.29 8.30
C ASN A 32 15.63 12.63 9.42
N TRP A 33 14.97 11.99 10.41
CA TRP A 33 15.67 11.22 11.43
C TRP A 33 16.43 10.03 10.83
N VAL A 34 15.79 9.27 9.94
CA VAL A 34 16.42 8.13 9.25
C VAL A 34 17.61 8.59 8.40
N SER A 35 17.49 9.70 7.65
CA SER A 35 18.59 10.21 6.83
C SER A 35 19.77 10.65 7.68
N ASN A 36 19.55 11.33 8.81
CA ASN A 36 20.62 11.75 9.72
C ASN A 36 21.32 10.55 10.36
N PHE A 37 20.56 9.51 10.72
CA PHE A 37 21.13 8.27 11.26
C PHE A 37 21.99 7.53 10.22
N LEU A 38 21.50 7.39 8.98
CA LEU A 38 22.26 6.79 7.89
C LEU A 38 23.54 7.57 7.58
N HIS A 39 23.47 8.90 7.59
CA HIS A 39 24.63 9.76 7.35
C HIS A 39 25.68 9.60 8.47
N SER A 40 25.24 9.49 9.73
CA SER A 40 26.12 9.20 10.86
C SER A 40 26.78 7.83 10.75
N LEU A 41 26.01 6.79 10.40
CA LEU A 41 26.55 5.45 10.19
C LEU A 41 27.57 5.41 9.05
N GLN A 42 27.27 6.08 7.92
CA GLN A 42 28.18 6.12 6.78
C GLN A 42 29.51 6.79 7.16
N HIS A 43 29.46 7.90 7.89
CA HIS A 43 30.67 8.58 8.37
C HIS A 43 31.49 7.72 9.35
N CYS A 44 30.85 6.85 10.14
CA CYS A 44 31.55 5.91 11.02
C CYS A 44 32.17 4.73 10.24
N MET A 45 31.54 4.29 9.16
CA MET A 45 32.03 3.16 8.36
C MET A 45 33.09 3.55 7.34
N ASP A 46 33.10 4.78 6.83
CA ASP A 46 34.07 5.24 5.82
C ASP A 46 35.55 5.04 6.21
N PRO A 47 36.00 5.38 7.44
CA PRO A 47 37.38 5.14 7.85
C PRO A 47 37.71 3.65 7.94
N VAL A 48 36.76 2.84 8.42
CA VAL A 48 36.93 1.39 8.56
C VAL A 48 37.04 0.74 7.19
N ILE A 49 36.19 1.15 6.23
CA ILE A 49 36.22 0.65 4.85
C ILE A 49 37.54 1.05 4.18
N LYS A 50 38.00 2.30 4.32
CA LYS A 50 39.29 2.75 3.76
C LYS A 50 40.47 1.96 4.33
N TRP A 51 40.48 1.72 5.64
CA TRP A 51 41.49 0.91 6.30
C TRP A 51 41.47 -0.54 5.80
N PHE A 52 40.28 -1.14 5.66
CA PHE A 52 40.12 -2.50 5.17
C PHE A 52 40.54 -2.64 3.69
N MET A 53 40.19 -1.67 2.85
CA MET A 53 40.63 -1.63 1.45
C MET A 53 42.15 -1.52 1.32
N SER A 54 42.80 -0.74 2.19
CA SER A 54 44.27 -0.67 2.26
C SER A 54 44.89 -2.02 2.63
N LEU A 55 44.33 -2.71 3.63
CA LEU A 55 44.75 -4.06 4.01
C LEU A 55 44.59 -5.08 2.89
N ILE A 56 43.43 -5.10 2.22
CA ILE A 56 43.19 -6.00 1.08
C ILE A 56 44.18 -5.71 -0.04
N SER A 57 44.42 -4.44 -0.38
CA SER A 57 45.36 -4.06 -1.43
C SER A 57 46.79 -4.52 -1.10
N CYS A 58 47.22 -4.35 0.15
CA CYS A 58 48.52 -4.81 0.63
C CYS A 58 48.65 -6.34 0.62
N LEU A 59 47.62 -7.06 1.06
CA LEU A 59 47.58 -8.53 1.00
C LEU A 59 47.58 -9.05 -0.44
N ALA A 60 46.81 -8.42 -1.33
CA ALA A 60 46.77 -8.76 -2.74
C ALA A 60 48.15 -8.59 -3.41
N ALA A 61 48.88 -7.52 -3.08
CA ALA A 61 50.24 -7.30 -3.57
C ALA A 61 51.20 -8.43 -3.16
N LYS A 62 51.13 -8.91 -1.91
CA LYS A 62 51.95 -10.04 -1.44
C LYS A 62 51.58 -11.37 -2.12
N ILE A 63 50.28 -11.64 -2.29
CA ILE A 63 49.80 -12.86 -2.97
C ILE A 63 50.23 -12.85 -4.44
N ASN A 64 50.13 -11.69 -5.11
CA ASN A 64 50.57 -11.54 -6.50
C ASN A 64 52.06 -11.86 -6.62
N GLN A 65 52.93 -11.34 -5.75
CA GLN A 65 54.38 -11.63 -5.81
C GLN A 65 54.69 -13.13 -5.63
N ILE A 66 53.92 -13.86 -4.83
CA ILE A 66 54.02 -15.32 -4.70
C ILE A 66 53.54 -15.98 -6.00
N LEU A 67 52.42 -15.52 -6.56
CA LEU A 67 51.85 -16.05 -7.79
C LEU A 67 52.76 -15.82 -9.01
N GLU A 68 53.44 -14.68 -9.10
CA GLU A 68 54.42 -14.41 -10.17
C GLU A 68 55.59 -15.40 -10.13
N LYS A 69 56.09 -15.75 -8.94
CA LYS A 69 57.14 -16.75 -8.79
C LYS A 69 56.71 -18.15 -9.26
N PHE A 70 55.43 -18.48 -9.10
CA PHE A 70 54.89 -19.76 -9.55
C PHE A 70 54.47 -19.78 -11.03
N THR A 71 53.93 -18.67 -11.54
CA THR A 71 53.33 -18.61 -12.89
C THR A 71 54.25 -18.02 -13.95
N GLY A 72 55.32 -17.31 -13.56
CA GLY A 72 56.25 -16.66 -14.47
C GLY A 72 55.66 -15.43 -15.21
N HIS A 73 54.44 -15.02 -14.88
CA HIS A 73 53.78 -13.86 -15.48
C HIS A 73 53.91 -12.64 -14.55
N GLN A 74 54.28 -11.47 -15.10
CA GLN A 74 54.42 -10.22 -14.35
C GLN A 74 53.09 -9.46 -14.31
N PHE A 75 52.57 -9.21 -13.11
CA PHE A 75 51.40 -8.36 -12.86
C PHE A 75 51.87 -7.00 -12.33
N ASN A 76 51.84 -5.99 -13.18
CA ASN A 76 52.12 -4.61 -12.79
C ASN A 76 50.95 -4.02 -11.97
N VAL A 77 50.92 -4.27 -10.67
CA VAL A 77 50.01 -3.59 -9.73
C VAL A 77 50.75 -2.39 -9.16
N LYS A 78 50.19 -1.17 -9.30
CA LYS A 78 50.72 0.06 -8.68
C LYS A 78 50.82 -0.12 -7.16
N THR A 79 52.04 -0.08 -6.63
CA THR A 79 52.38 -0.37 -5.22
C THR A 79 52.41 0.86 -4.29
N ASP A 80 51.86 2.00 -4.70
CA ASP A 80 52.08 3.32 -4.08
C ASP A 80 51.55 3.50 -2.63
N ALA A 81 51.12 2.43 -1.93
CA ALA A 81 50.57 2.53 -0.57
C ALA A 81 51.19 1.57 0.45
N CYS A 82 52.27 0.85 0.11
CA CYS A 82 52.90 -0.12 1.00
C CYS A 82 54.31 0.32 1.44
N ASP A 83 54.42 1.51 2.05
CA ASP A 83 55.68 1.92 2.66
C ASP A 83 56.02 1.00 3.85
N GLU A 84 57.10 0.25 3.67
CA GLU A 84 58.00 -0.33 4.68
C GLU A 84 57.37 -0.73 6.03
N ILE A 85 56.47 -1.70 6.04
CA ILE A 85 56.21 -2.46 7.28
C ILE A 85 57.36 -3.45 7.46
N SER A 86 58.49 -2.95 7.97
CA SER A 86 59.64 -3.76 8.37
C SER A 86 59.15 -4.77 9.42
N LEU A 87 59.18 -6.05 9.06
CA LEU A 87 58.70 -7.21 9.85
C LEU A 87 59.61 -7.47 11.06
N GLY A 88 59.60 -6.56 12.02
CA GLY A 88 60.10 -6.83 13.36
C GLY A 88 59.20 -7.85 14.06
N GLY A 89 59.77 -8.74 14.88
CA GLY A 89 59.01 -9.75 15.64
C GLY A 89 57.89 -9.16 16.52
N GLU A 90 57.98 -7.89 16.90
CA GLU A 90 56.93 -7.17 17.62
C GLU A 90 55.65 -7.00 16.79
N TRP A 91 55.75 -6.76 15.47
CA TRP A 91 54.60 -6.64 14.59
C TRP A 91 53.83 -7.96 14.43
N LEU A 92 54.51 -9.11 14.47
CA LEU A 92 53.82 -10.41 14.44
C LEU A 92 52.91 -10.59 15.65
N LEU A 93 53.34 -10.09 16.82
CA LEU A 93 52.53 -10.12 18.03
C LEU A 93 51.33 -9.17 17.91
N TYR A 94 51.52 -7.96 17.36
CA TYR A 94 50.40 -7.06 17.06
C TYR A 94 49.40 -7.66 16.07
N VAL A 95 49.87 -8.31 15.00
CA VAL A 95 49.00 -8.98 14.01
C VAL A 95 48.28 -10.15 14.65
N ALA A 96 48.95 -10.96 15.48
CA ALA A 96 48.31 -12.06 16.20
C ALA A 96 47.21 -11.56 17.15
N ILE A 97 47.48 -10.51 17.92
CA ILE A 97 46.47 -9.86 18.77
C ILE A 97 45.30 -9.34 17.93
N ALA A 98 45.58 -8.66 16.81
CA ALA A 98 44.53 -8.13 15.94
C ALA A 98 43.65 -9.24 15.35
N VAL A 99 44.23 -10.38 14.96
CA VAL A 99 43.49 -11.55 14.49
C VAL A 99 42.63 -12.14 15.60
N VAL A 100 43.16 -12.27 16.83
CA VAL A 100 42.38 -12.74 17.99
C VAL A 100 41.20 -11.81 18.28
N VAL A 101 41.41 -10.49 18.25
CA VAL A 101 40.34 -9.48 18.42
C VAL A 101 39.30 -9.59 17.31
N ALA A 102 39.72 -9.75 16.05
CA ALA A 102 38.81 -9.90 14.92
C ALA A 102 37.97 -11.17 15.03
N LEU A 103 38.58 -12.29 15.42
CA LEU A 103 37.86 -13.54 15.65
C LEU A 103 36.88 -13.45 16.83
N ALA A 104 37.24 -12.71 17.88
CA ALA A 104 36.34 -12.44 19.00
C ALA A 104 35.18 -11.51 18.63
N ALA A 105 35.34 -10.63 17.63
CA ALA A 105 34.28 -9.75 17.15
C ALA A 105 33.18 -10.50 16.36
N ILE A 106 33.52 -11.58 15.64
CA ILE A 106 32.56 -12.37 14.85
C ILE A 106 31.36 -12.87 15.68
N PRO A 107 31.53 -13.54 16.84
CA PRO A 107 30.40 -14.00 17.65
C PRO A 107 29.59 -12.83 18.23
N VAL A 108 30.24 -11.70 18.53
CA VAL A 108 29.56 -10.48 19.00
C VAL A 108 28.65 -9.95 17.89
N VAL A 109 29.15 -9.83 16.66
CA VAL A 109 28.37 -9.39 15.50
C VAL A 109 27.23 -10.36 15.21
N TRP A 110 27.47 -11.67 15.29
CA TRP A 110 26.44 -12.69 15.11
C TRP A 110 25.34 -12.60 16.19
N LEU A 111 25.71 -12.36 17.45
CA LEU A 111 24.76 -12.17 18.55
C LEU A 111 23.96 -10.88 18.37
N LEU A 112 24.60 -9.78 17.99
CA LEU A 112 23.92 -8.52 17.66
C LEU A 112 22.93 -8.73 16.51
N TRP A 113 23.32 -9.43 15.44
CA TRP A 113 22.43 -9.75 14.33
C TRP A 113 21.19 -10.54 14.78
N LYS A 114 21.37 -11.54 15.67
CA LYS A 114 20.24 -12.28 16.23
C LYS A 114 19.32 -11.41 17.08
N VAL A 115 19.88 -10.52 17.89
CA VAL A 115 19.09 -9.57 18.70
C VAL A 115 18.30 -8.63 17.78
N VAL A 116 18.95 -8.03 16.78
CA VAL A 116 18.30 -7.15 15.79
C VAL A 116 17.18 -7.89 15.06
N PHE A 117 17.43 -9.10 14.56
CA PHE A 117 16.41 -9.90 13.88
C PHE A 117 15.24 -10.24 14.79
N GLY A 118 15.51 -10.58 16.06
CA GLY A 118 14.49 -10.83 17.06
C GLY A 118 13.61 -9.60 17.35
N VAL A 119 14.23 -8.43 17.47
CA VAL A 119 13.52 -7.15 17.67
C VAL A 119 12.67 -6.79 16.45
N VAL A 120 13.24 -6.89 15.24
CA VAL A 120 12.52 -6.63 13.98
C VAL A 120 11.33 -7.58 13.82
N TRP A 121 11.52 -8.87 14.14
CA TRP A 121 10.44 -9.86 14.12
C TRP A 121 9.33 -9.55 15.12
N LEU A 122 9.69 -9.09 16.32
CA LEU A 122 8.73 -8.67 17.36
C LEU A 122 7.95 -7.42 16.93
N LEU A 123 8.64 -6.41 16.39
CA LEU A 123 8.01 -5.21 15.83
C LEU A 123 7.05 -5.56 14.70
N TRP A 124 7.46 -6.43 13.78
CA TRP A 124 6.60 -6.90 12.69
C TRP A 124 5.34 -7.58 13.22
N LYS A 125 5.47 -8.41 14.26
CA LYS A 125 4.32 -9.09 14.90
C LYS A 125 3.35 -8.09 15.53
N LEU A 126 3.86 -7.04 16.18
CA LEU A 126 3.03 -5.96 16.74
C LEU A 126 2.32 -5.18 15.64
N ILE A 127 3.04 -4.76 14.61
CA ILE A 127 2.47 -4.03 13.46
C ILE A 127 1.41 -4.88 12.77
N SER A 128 1.70 -6.16 12.51
CA SER A 128 0.75 -7.09 11.90
C SER A 128 -0.52 -7.25 12.74
N GLY A 129 -0.40 -7.33 14.06
CA GLY A 129 -1.57 -7.39 14.95
C GLY A 129 -2.44 -6.12 14.88
N VAL A 130 -1.80 -4.95 14.91
CA VAL A 130 -2.49 -3.65 14.81
C VAL A 130 -3.16 -3.46 13.45
N VAL A 131 -2.47 -3.81 12.36
CA VAL A 131 -3.00 -3.71 10.99
C VAL A 131 -4.22 -4.61 10.81
N LEU A 132 -4.20 -5.84 11.36
CA LEU A 132 -5.35 -6.74 11.30
C LEU A 132 -6.55 -6.20 12.10
N LEU A 133 -6.31 -5.59 13.26
CA LEU A 133 -7.36 -4.94 14.04
C LEU A 133 -7.98 -3.76 13.28
N LEU A 134 -7.15 -2.89 12.70
CA LEU A 134 -7.62 -1.77 11.88
C LEU A 134 -8.41 -2.26 10.66
N TRP A 135 -7.93 -3.29 9.98
CA TRP A 135 -8.62 -3.89 8.85
C TRP A 135 -9.99 -4.44 9.24
N ASN A 136 -10.09 -5.16 10.36
CA ASN A 136 -11.38 -5.68 10.85
C ASN A 136 -12.36 -4.56 11.20
N VAL A 137 -11.89 -3.48 11.84
CA VAL A 137 -12.73 -2.32 12.14
C VAL A 137 -13.20 -1.66 10.84
N ILE A 138 -12.29 -1.32 9.93
CA ILE A 138 -12.64 -0.70 8.63
C ILE A 138 -13.58 -1.61 7.83
N SER A 139 -13.29 -2.91 7.76
CA SER A 139 -14.11 -3.88 7.04
C SER A 139 -15.53 -3.98 7.62
N THR A 140 -15.69 -4.00 8.94
CA THR A 140 -17.03 -4.02 9.56
C THR A 140 -17.80 -2.72 9.29
N PHE A 141 -17.14 -1.56 9.34
CA PHE A 141 -17.76 -0.29 8.95
C PHE A 141 -18.16 -0.24 7.47
N VAL A 142 -17.28 -0.67 6.57
CA VAL A 142 -17.55 -0.71 5.12
C VAL A 142 -18.67 -1.69 4.80
N LEU A 143 -18.68 -2.88 5.40
CA LEU A 143 -19.74 -3.87 5.23
C LEU A 143 -21.08 -3.37 5.82
N GLY A 144 -21.04 -2.69 6.97
CA GLY A 144 -22.22 -2.06 7.57
C GLY A 144 -22.81 -0.98 6.65
N LEU A 145 -21.98 -0.06 6.17
CA LEU A 145 -22.35 0.97 5.20
C LEU A 145 -22.90 0.36 3.91
N TRP A 146 -22.25 -0.69 3.38
CA TRP A 146 -22.70 -1.40 2.19
C TRP A 146 -24.08 -2.04 2.38
N ASN A 147 -24.34 -2.66 3.52
CA ASN A 147 -25.65 -3.26 3.82
C ASN A 147 -26.75 -2.20 3.96
N VAL A 148 -26.44 -1.06 4.59
CA VAL A 148 -27.36 0.09 4.68
C VAL A 148 -27.64 0.66 3.29
N MET A 149 -26.60 0.91 2.49
CA MET A 149 -26.74 1.38 1.11
C MET A 149 -27.53 0.41 0.26
N ARG A 150 -27.27 -0.91 0.35
CA ARG A 150 -28.05 -1.93 -0.35
C ARG A 150 -29.53 -1.86 0.04
N LYS A 151 -29.85 -1.70 1.32
CA LYS A 151 -31.25 -1.58 1.79
C LYS A 151 -31.92 -0.30 1.28
N ILE A 152 -31.21 0.83 1.29
CA ILE A 152 -31.71 2.11 0.78
C ILE A 152 -31.90 2.06 -0.75
N PHE A 153 -30.92 1.53 -1.48
CA PHE A 153 -31.01 1.40 -2.94
C PHE A 153 -32.06 0.36 -3.36
N CYS A 154 -32.29 -0.71 -2.60
CA CYS A 154 -33.40 -1.62 -2.84
C CYS A 154 -34.76 -0.91 -2.75
N CYS A 155 -34.97 -0.02 -1.76
CA CYS A 155 -36.21 0.75 -1.67
C CYS A 155 -36.45 1.69 -2.87
N CYS A 156 -35.38 2.15 -3.54
CA CYS A 156 -35.48 3.01 -4.74
C CYS A 156 -35.58 2.22 -6.05
N CYS A 157 -35.03 1.00 -6.11
CA CYS A 157 -35.08 0.14 -7.29
C CYS A 157 -36.36 -0.71 -7.40
N GLU A 158 -37.15 -0.84 -6.33
CA GLU A 158 -38.51 -1.38 -6.38
C GLU A 158 -39.57 -0.36 -6.83
N ARG A 159 -39.18 0.80 -7.38
CA ARG A 159 -40.10 1.51 -8.30
C ARG A 159 -40.22 0.64 -9.55
N GLY A 160 -41.14 -0.32 -9.48
CA GLY A 160 -41.45 -1.29 -10.53
C GLY A 160 -41.54 -0.62 -11.90
N LYS A 161 -41.21 -1.36 -12.95
CA LYS A 161 -41.20 -0.84 -14.33
C LYS A 161 -42.54 -0.13 -14.60
N THR A 162 -42.52 1.17 -14.90
CA THR A 162 -43.75 1.85 -15.30
C THR A 162 -44.02 1.62 -16.78
N MET A 163 -45.26 1.35 -17.14
CA MET A 163 -45.69 1.15 -18.52
C MET A 163 -46.81 2.12 -18.89
N LYS A 164 -47.01 2.35 -20.20
CA LYS A 164 -48.12 3.17 -20.70
C LYS A 164 -49.43 2.42 -20.46
N ALA A 165 -50.41 3.07 -19.85
CA ALA A 165 -51.65 2.43 -19.43
C ALA A 165 -52.59 2.16 -20.63
N PRO A 166 -53.11 0.94 -20.81
CA PRO A 166 -54.06 0.63 -21.88
C PRO A 166 -55.35 1.44 -21.75
N GLY A 167 -55.68 2.28 -22.74
CA GLY A 167 -56.90 3.09 -22.72
C GLY A 167 -56.86 4.37 -21.88
N ARG A 168 -55.69 4.76 -21.34
CA ARG A 168 -55.47 6.09 -20.72
C ARG A 168 -54.16 6.72 -21.18
N LYS A 169 -54.09 8.06 -21.17
CA LYS A 169 -52.85 8.82 -21.42
C LYS A 169 -51.99 8.99 -20.16
N ILE A 170 -51.93 7.97 -19.29
CA ILE A 170 -51.11 7.99 -18.06
C ILE A 170 -50.18 6.78 -18.01
N ARG A 171 -49.12 6.83 -17.20
CA ARG A 171 -48.26 5.67 -16.90
C ARG A 171 -48.72 5.02 -15.59
N ILE A 172 -48.68 3.69 -15.54
CA ILE A 172 -48.99 2.89 -14.35
C ILE A 172 -47.83 1.94 -14.04
N TYR A 173 -47.73 1.47 -12.80
CA TYR A 173 -46.80 0.38 -12.48
C TYR A 173 -47.22 -0.89 -13.21
N ARG A 174 -46.24 -1.54 -13.85
CA ARG A 174 -46.46 -2.81 -14.56
C ARG A 174 -46.91 -3.89 -13.59
N ASP A 175 -46.33 -3.92 -12.40
CA ASP A 175 -46.60 -4.94 -11.38
C ASP A 175 -48.05 -4.84 -10.86
N ASP A 176 -48.59 -3.63 -10.69
CA ASP A 176 -49.99 -3.44 -10.29
C ASP A 176 -50.97 -3.96 -11.34
N PHE A 177 -50.63 -3.77 -12.62
CA PHE A 177 -51.42 -4.27 -13.74
C PHE A 177 -51.29 -5.79 -13.88
N GLU A 178 -50.09 -6.35 -13.80
CA GLU A 178 -49.84 -7.80 -13.86
C GLU A 178 -50.51 -8.53 -12.68
N ARG A 179 -50.49 -7.93 -11.49
CA ARG A 179 -51.15 -8.48 -10.29
C ARG A 179 -52.67 -8.57 -10.45
N SER A 180 -53.32 -7.59 -11.09
CA SER A 180 -54.78 -7.62 -11.24
C SER A 180 -55.33 -6.87 -12.47
N PRO A 181 -55.18 -7.41 -13.69
CA PRO A 181 -55.62 -6.72 -14.91
C PRO A 181 -57.15 -6.49 -14.90
N LYS A 182 -57.91 -7.42 -14.29
CA LYS A 182 -59.37 -7.32 -14.15
C LYS A 182 -59.81 -6.09 -13.36
N ASN A 183 -59.09 -5.73 -12.29
CA ASN A 183 -59.41 -4.56 -11.47
C ASN A 183 -59.14 -3.26 -12.23
N TYR A 184 -58.04 -3.21 -12.98
CA TYR A 184 -57.73 -2.09 -13.86
C TYR A 184 -58.88 -1.80 -14.84
N PHE A 185 -59.33 -2.80 -15.60
CA PHE A 185 -60.42 -2.62 -16.59
C PHE A 185 -61.80 -2.40 -15.95
N ARG A 186 -62.04 -2.92 -14.74
CA ARG A 186 -63.27 -2.63 -13.99
C ARG A 186 -63.33 -1.15 -13.59
N ASN A 187 -62.21 -0.61 -13.09
CA ASN A 187 -62.10 0.80 -12.73
C ASN A 187 -62.15 1.69 -13.97
N LEU A 188 -61.53 1.30 -15.08
CA LEU A 188 -61.63 2.00 -16.36
C LEU A 188 -63.08 2.18 -16.83
N ARG A 189 -63.89 1.11 -16.81
CA ARG A 189 -65.31 1.18 -17.19
C ARG A 189 -66.14 2.02 -16.22
N ARG A 190 -65.82 1.96 -14.91
CA ARG A 190 -66.49 2.78 -13.89
C ARG A 190 -66.22 4.26 -14.13
N ASP A 191 -64.98 4.63 -14.41
CA ASP A 191 -64.59 6.02 -14.68
C ASP A 191 -65.24 6.56 -15.95
N GLN A 192 -65.30 5.75 -17.02
CA GLN A 192 -66.01 6.12 -18.25
C GLN A 192 -67.52 6.33 -18.03
N ARG A 193 -68.17 5.48 -17.22
CA ARG A 193 -69.58 5.64 -16.85
C ARG A 193 -69.80 6.91 -16.03
N ASN A 194 -68.93 7.17 -15.06
CA ASN A 194 -68.99 8.36 -14.22
C ASN A 194 -68.81 9.63 -15.06
N TRP A 195 -67.85 9.64 -15.99
CA TRP A 195 -67.67 10.74 -16.94
C TRP A 195 -68.93 11.00 -17.76
N ARG A 196 -69.54 9.95 -18.32
CA ARG A 196 -70.79 10.06 -19.09
C ARG A 196 -71.96 10.58 -18.25
N ASN A 197 -72.08 10.11 -17.02
CA ASN A 197 -73.15 10.57 -16.11
C ASN A 197 -72.96 12.04 -15.75
N ASN A 198 -71.72 12.47 -15.46
CA ASN A 198 -71.43 13.86 -15.15
C ASN A 198 -71.74 14.79 -16.33
N GLN A 199 -71.39 14.37 -17.56
CA GLN A 199 -71.75 15.15 -18.76
C GLN A 199 -73.28 15.29 -18.96
N ARG A 200 -74.06 14.24 -18.66
CA ARG A 200 -75.53 14.33 -18.74
C ARG A 200 -76.11 15.30 -17.71
N HIS A 201 -75.52 15.39 -16.53
CA HIS A 201 -75.91 16.38 -15.54
C HIS A 201 -75.53 17.81 -15.96
N THR A 202 -74.39 18.00 -16.62
CA THR A 202 -73.99 19.33 -17.11
C THR A 202 -74.83 19.83 -18.29
N ILE A 203 -75.42 18.96 -19.11
CA ILE A 203 -76.26 19.36 -20.27
C ILE A 203 -77.72 19.64 -19.85
N LEU A 204 -78.16 19.15 -18.68
CA LEU A 204 -79.53 19.30 -18.18
C LEU A 204 -79.70 20.45 -17.17
N VAL A 205 -78.67 21.28 -16.98
CA VAL A 205 -78.70 22.53 -16.19
C VAL A 205 -78.57 23.70 -17.15
#